data_AF-A0A1G7FAG6-F1
#
_entry.id   AF-A0A1G7FAG6-F1
#
_cell.length_a   1.000
_cell.length_b   1.000
_cell.length_c   1.000
_cell.angle_alpha   90.00
_cell.angle_beta   90.00
_cell.angle_gamma   90.00
#
_symmetry.space_group_name_H-M   'P 1'
#
loop_
_entity.id
_entity.type
_entity.pdbx_description
1 polymer ?
#
loop_
_entity_poly.entity_id
_entity_poly.type
_entity_poly.pdbx_seq_one_letter_code
_entity_poly.pdbx_strand_id
1 'polypeptide(L)'
;MEVALGLLALGLGLWLRVDLVPILLVAALVLSLELLNTALEALTDLASPVYHPLAKRAKDTAAAAVLVASLLALLLGLYLFLPPLFARFGLS
;
A
#
# COMPACT_ATOMS: atom_id res chain seq x y z
N MET A 1 5.09 -3.54 -7.74
CA MET A 1 6.09 -2.61 -7.14
C MET A 1 6.05 -2.67 -5.61
N GLU A 2 4.85 -2.83 -5.07
CA GLU A 2 4.43 -2.87 -3.66
C GLU A 2 5.19 -3.92 -2.85
N VAL A 3 5.40 -5.12 -3.40
CA VAL A 3 6.16 -6.19 -2.73
C VAL A 3 7.61 -5.77 -2.45
N ALA A 4 8.27 -5.11 -3.41
CA ALA A 4 9.63 -4.63 -3.22
C ALA A 4 9.70 -3.53 -2.14
N LEU A 5 8.74 -2.61 -2.13
CA LEU A 5 8.63 -1.58 -1.09
C LEU A 5 8.36 -2.19 0.29
N GLY A 6 7.49 -3.21 0.37
CA GLY A 6 7.23 -3.95 1.61
C GLY A 6 8.49 -4.65 2.14
N LEU A 7 9.27 -5.31 1.27
CA LEU A 7 10.53 -5.94 1.65
C LEU A 7 11.57 -4.91 2.12
N LEU A 8 11.66 -3.76 1.44
CA LEU A 8 12.53 -2.66 1.87
C LEU A 8 12.12 -2.13 3.25
N ALA A 9 10.82 -1.92 3.49
CA ALA A 9 10.32 -1.46 4.78
C ALA A 9 10.60 -2.49 5.90
N LEU A 10 10.46 -3.79 5.62
CA LEU A 10 10.81 -4.84 6.57
C LEU A 10 12.31 -4.86 6.88
N GLY A 11 13.16 -4.76 5.86
CA GLY A 11 14.61 -4.68 6.04
C GLY A 11 15.03 -3.45 6.86
N LEU A 12 14.43 -2.30 6.57
CA LEU A 12 14.65 -1.07 7.32
C LEU A 12 14.18 -1.20 8.76
N GLY A 13 13.04 -1.83 8.98
CA GLY A 13 12.48 -2.07 10.31
C GLY A 13 13.32 -3.00 11.17
N LEU A 14 13.84 -4.07 10.58
CA LEU A 14 14.82 -4.96 11.24
C LEU A 14 16.11 -4.20 11.59
N TRP A 15 16.61 -3.37 10.67
CA TRP A 15 17.82 -2.60 10.88
C TRP A 15 17.67 -1.54 11.99
N LEU A 16 16.51 -0.88 12.08
CA LEU A 16 16.19 0.13 13.10
C LEU A 16 15.58 -0.44 14.38
N ARG A 17 15.33 -1.75 14.43
CA ARG A 17 14.68 -2.45 15.56
C ARG A 17 13.31 -1.87 15.94
N VAL A 18 12.51 -1.50 14.94
CA VAL A 18 11.12 -1.07 15.14
C VAL A 18 10.19 -2.27 15.15
N ASP A 19 8.98 -2.11 15.70
CA ASP A 19 7.95 -3.14 15.63
C ASP A 19 7.56 -3.43 14.17
N LEU A 20 7.60 -4.71 13.80
CA LEU A 20 7.30 -5.18 12.44
C LEU A 20 5.81 -5.42 12.23
N VAL A 21 5.02 -5.56 13.29
CA VAL A 21 3.58 -5.86 13.19
C VAL A 21 2.85 -4.80 12.35
N PRO A 22 3.03 -3.48 12.58
CA PRO A 22 2.36 -2.46 11.77
C PRO A 22 2.79 -2.49 10.30
N ILE A 23 4.07 -2.80 10.03
CA ILE A 23 4.62 -2.89 8.67
C ILE A 23 3.95 -4.05 7.92
N LEU A 24 3.88 -5.23 8.55
CA LEU A 24 3.27 -6.42 7.97
C LEU A 24 1.78 -6.22 7.71
N LEU A 25 1.05 -5.62 8.66
CA LEU A 25 -0.38 -5.35 8.52
C LEU A 25 -0.68 -4.41 7.36
N VAL A 26 0.06 -3.30 7.25
CA VAL A 26 -0.18 -2.34 6.17
C VAL A 26 0.28 -2.87 4.82
N ALA A 27 1.40 -3.61 4.76
CA ALA A 27 1.80 -4.29 3.53
C ALA A 27 0.74 -5.31 3.06
N ALA A 28 0.19 -6.10 3.97
CA ALA A 28 -0.88 -7.04 3.67
C ALA A 28 -2.16 -6.32 3.18
N LEU A 29 -2.51 -5.18 3.80
CA LEU A 29 -3.65 -4.37 3.38
C LEU A 29 -3.49 -3.84 1.94
N VAL A 30 -2.35 -3.21 1.62
CA VAL A 30 -2.08 -2.66 0.29
C VAL A 30 -2.13 -3.76 -0.77
N LEU A 31 -1.46 -4.89 -0.52
CA LEU A 31 -1.48 -6.03 -1.44
C LEU A 31 -2.88 -6.62 -1.62
N SER A 32 -3.67 -6.71 -0.55
CA SER A 32 -5.04 -7.20 -0.61
C SER A 32 -5.93 -6.28 -1.47
N LEU A 33 -5.79 -4.96 -1.33
CA LEU A 33 -6.54 -4.01 -2.15
C LEU A 33 -6.09 -4.01 -3.61
N GLU A 34 -4.80 -4.21 -3.88
CA GLU A 34 -4.29 -4.33 -5.24
C GLU A 34 -4.88 -5.57 -5.94
N LEU A 35 -4.91 -6.72 -5.24
CA LEU A 35 -5.53 -7.95 -5.74
C LEU A 35 -7.04 -7.76 -5.98
N LEU A 36 -7.72 -7.05 -5.07
CA LEU A 36 -9.14 -6.72 -5.24
C LEU A 36 -9.36 -5.77 -6.43
N ASN A 37 -8.47 -4.81 -6.66
CA ASN A 37 -8.52 -3.91 -7.81
C ASN A 37 -8.40 -4.70 -9.12
N THR A 38 -7.43 -5.62 -9.23
CA THR A 38 -7.30 -6.51 -10.39
C THR A 38 -8.52 -7.42 -10.57
N ALA A 39 -9.06 -7.97 -9.49
CA ALA A 39 -10.25 -8.82 -9.55
C ALA A 39 -11.49 -8.04 -10.02
N LEU A 40 -11.69 -6.81 -9.53
CA LEU A 40 -12.75 -5.92 -9.97
C LEU A 40 -12.56 -5.50 -11.43
N GLU A 41 -11.33 -5.24 -11.87
CA GLU A 41 -11.03 -4.94 -13.26
C GLU A 41 -11.45 -6.10 -14.18
N ALA A 42 -11.02 -7.32 -13.86
CA ALA A 42 -11.37 -8.53 -14.60
C ALA A 42 -12.89 -8.80 -14.62
N LEU A 43 -13.57 -8.61 -13.48
CA LEU A 43 -15.02 -8.74 -13.39
C LEU A 43 -15.74 -7.70 -14.26
N THR A 44 -15.24 -6.46 -14.26
CA THR A 44 -15.84 -5.36 -15.02
C THR A 44 -15.64 -5.58 -16.52
N ASP A 45 -14.48 -6.07 -16.94
CA ASP A 45 -14.19 -6.40 -18.35
C ASP A 45 -15.04 -7.57 -18.85
N LEU A 46 -15.32 -8.55 -17.98
CA LEU A 46 -16.24 -9.65 -18.28
C LEU A 46 -17.70 -9.15 -18.39
N ALA A 47 -18.14 -8.29 -17.46
CA ALA A 47 -19.53 -7.83 -17.39
C ALA A 47 -19.87 -6.74 -18.42
N SER A 48 -18.91 -5.90 -18.80
CA SER A 48 -19.08 -4.78 -19.73
C SER A 48 -17.89 -4.67 -20.69
N PRO A 49 -17.82 -5.53 -21.73
CA PRO A 49 -16.71 -5.53 -22.70
C PRO A 49 -16.65 -4.27 -23.57
N VAL A 50 -17.73 -3.48 -23.60
CA VAL A 50 -17.75 -2.13 -24.22
C VAL A 50 -17.77 -1.09 -23.11
N TYR A 51 -17.14 0.06 -23.36
CA TYR A 51 -17.10 1.18 -22.41
C TYR A 51 -18.50 1.50 -21.85
N HIS A 52 -18.60 1.48 -20.52
CA HIS A 52 -19.81 1.88 -19.81
C HIS A 52 -19.46 2.87 -18.69
N PRO A 53 -20.18 3.99 -18.53
CA PRO A 53 -19.87 4.99 -17.51
C PRO A 53 -19.80 4.43 -16.07
N LEU A 54 -20.64 3.44 -15.75
CA LEU A 54 -20.60 2.76 -14.46
C LEU A 54 -19.36 1.85 -14.29
N ALA A 55 -18.95 1.16 -15.36
CA ALA A 55 -17.73 0.34 -15.37
C ALA A 55 -16.51 1.22 -15.08
N LYS A 56 -16.44 2.39 -15.71
CA LYS A 56 -15.40 3.39 -15.42
C LYS A 56 -15.39 3.78 -13.95
N ARG A 57 -16.55 4.16 -13.39
CA ARG A 57 -16.64 4.54 -11.96
C ARG A 57 -16.21 3.41 -11.02
N ALA A 58 -16.55 2.17 -11.34
CA ALA A 58 -16.13 1.01 -10.55
C ALA A 58 -14.59 0.86 -10.55
N LYS A 59 -13.96 0.91 -11.72
CA LYS A 59 -12.49 0.86 -11.86
C LYS A 59 -11.81 2.03 -11.15
N ASP A 60 -12.30 3.26 -11.36
CA ASP A 60 -11.75 4.46 -10.71
C ASP A 60 -11.84 4.38 -9.17
N THR A 61 -12.93 3.81 -8.65
CA THR A 61 -13.14 3.65 -7.20
C THR A 61 -12.21 2.58 -6.62
N ALA A 62 -12.00 1.48 -7.33
CA ALA A 62 -11.08 0.42 -6.92
C ALA A 62 -9.63 0.93 -6.87
N ALA A 63 -9.20 1.69 -7.89
CA ALA A 63 -7.89 2.35 -7.91
C ALA A 63 -7.75 3.38 -6.78
N ALA A 64 -8.80 4.15 -6.48
CA ALA A 64 -8.81 5.09 -5.36
C ALA A 64 -8.65 4.38 -3.99
N ALA A 65 -9.21 3.19 -3.81
CA ALA A 65 -9.03 2.41 -2.58
C ALA A 65 -7.56 2.02 -2.36
N VAL A 66 -6.87 1.56 -3.41
CA VAL A 66 -5.42 1.27 -3.38
C VAL A 66 -4.62 2.53 -3.03
N LEU A 67 -4.96 3.68 -3.62
CA LEU A 67 -4.30 4.95 -3.32
C LEU A 67 -4.43 5.34 -1.84
N VAL A 68 -5.62 5.22 -1.26
CA VAL A 68 -5.86 5.53 0.16
C VAL A 68 -5.02 4.63 1.07
N ALA A 69 -4.96 3.32 0.80
CA ALA A 69 -4.12 2.42 1.59
C ALA A 69 -2.62 2.69 1.41
N SER A 70 -2.19 3.06 0.19
CA SER A 70 -0.80 3.43 -0.08
C SER A 70 -0.40 4.71 0.66
N LEU A 71 -1.31 5.68 0.77
CA LEU A 71 -1.10 6.89 1.58
C LEU A 71 -0.99 6.56 3.07
N LEU A 72 -1.83 5.66 3.58
CA LEU A 72 -1.72 5.17 4.96
C LEU A 72 -0.35 4.49 5.19
N ALA A 73 0.12 3.67 4.25
CA ALA A 73 1.43 3.04 4.31
C ALA A 73 2.58 4.06 4.38
N LEU A 74 2.50 5.12 3.59
CA LEU A 74 3.46 6.22 3.64
C LEU A 74 3.47 6.89 5.01
N LEU A 75 2.31 7.29 5.53
CA LEU A 75 2.20 7.99 6.82
C LEU A 75 2.68 7.12 7.99
N LEU A 76 2.29 5.84 8.00
CA LEU A 76 2.73 4.90 9.02
C LEU A 76 4.24 4.64 8.94
N GLY A 77 4.78 4.50 7.73
CA GLY A 77 6.21 4.38 7.49
C GLY A 77 6.99 5.58 8.01
N LEU A 78 6.54 6.80 7.69
CA LEU A 78 7.14 8.02 8.24
C LEU A 78 7.10 8.01 9.77
N TYR A 79 5.95 7.71 10.38
CA TYR A 79 5.82 7.67 11.83
C TYR A 79 6.76 6.66 12.50
N LEU A 80 6.90 5.46 11.94
CA LEU A 80 7.76 4.40 12.51
C LEU A 80 9.25 4.64 12.26
N PHE A 81 9.61 5.13 11.07
CA PHE A 81 11.00 5.20 10.65
C PHE A 81 11.67 6.55 10.92
N LEU A 82 10.98 7.70 10.87
CA LEU A 82 11.63 9.01 11.07
C LEU A 82 12.33 9.14 12.43
N PRO A 83 11.67 8.85 13.58
CA PRO A 83 12.31 9.03 14.89
C PRO A 83 13.60 8.21 15.06
N PRO A 84 13.62 6.88 14.79
CA PRO A 84 14.85 6.12 14.92
C PRO A 84 15.90 6.46 13.84
N LEU A 85 15.49 6.95 12.66
CA LEU A 85 16.44 7.49 11.68
C LEU A 85 17.14 8.74 12.22
N PHE A 86 16.40 9.74 12.70
CA PHE A 86 16.99 10.97 13.23
C PHE A 86 17.93 10.71 14.40
N ALA A 87 17.52 9.84 15.33
CA ALA A 87 18.36 9.44 16.45
C ALA A 87 19.68 8.78 15.99
N ARG A 88 19.65 7.98 14.92
CA ARG A 88 20.83 7.25 14.43
C ARG A 88 21.79 8.13 13.64
N PHE A 89 21.29 9.18 12.98
CA PHE A 89 22.10 10.16 12.25
C PHE A 89 22.51 11.38 13.09
N GLY A 90 22.19 11.40 14.40
CA GLY A 90 22.58 12.49 15.30
C GLY A 90 21.90 13.83 14.96
N LEU A 91 20.70 13.77 14.38
CA LEU A 91 19.89 14.94 13.99
C LEU A 91 18.87 15.33 15.08
N SER A 92 19.08 14.86 16.31
CA SER A 92 18.24 15.12 17.50
C SER A 92 18.87 16.13 18.44
#